data_AF-A0A814E041-F1
#
_entry.id   AF-A0A814E041-F1
#
_cell.length_a   1.000
_cell.length_b   1.000
_cell.length_c   1.000
_cell.angle_alpha   90.00
_cell.angle_beta   90.00
_cell.angle_gamma   90.00
#
_symmetry.space_group_name_H-M   'P 1'
#
loop_
_entity.id
_entity.type
_entity.pdbx_description
1 polymer ?
#
loop_
_entity_poly.entity_id
_entity_poly.type
_entity_poly.pdbx_seq_one_letter_code
_entity_poly.pdbx_strand_id
1 'polypeptide(L)'
;MSTDDTDSTSFYPNTLIVKDISTFIDNSEFEKALNYLTSLTEQQIYDNTWDLCTYLFYLLEKPSEKLCNEYELYSQDALTYVAQHGNSREMLIIMLEQCDKFISDNSFLFHIKLFSFIIKRLPLKPSLITSLRDIFSLLQCHLTTHELPTIDNDFAGNDLLIFNHDHRVIHLHKLTQSYIDFFCELRDYFSTRTSVDIYPILTKSLISLLQGPLSSLSYEPINSQESLSFTSIRPLLDCLFTLNPNPISLIDNKEQHSVLTYLLLTKNDYFSRLPGVYSRVFYLFLSIPFIQQLSSDRDRVMLTEKACVLVSNVCSHLTPYKEFDQTLLDNDQIHLLIDTLKMLMVQSPARQYSPLTIGAYRSLFRAFNPLGRCNFLRQQLAKTSYKEDSYRTFLCTLVKDEFLYDYQKLSSEIYKGNTLFQLLDHLTYLPNGISKRKIS
;
A
#
# COMPACT_ATOMS: atom_id res chain seq x y z
N MET A 1 40.42 -17.76 -43.54
CA MET A 1 39.20 -18.54 -43.24
C MET A 1 38.21 -17.55 -42.65
N SER A 2 37.41 -16.99 -43.55
CA SER A 2 36.23 -16.19 -43.22
C SER A 2 35.15 -17.15 -42.74
N THR A 3 34.72 -16.99 -41.50
CA THR A 3 33.41 -17.47 -41.08
C THR A 3 32.49 -16.27 -41.18
N ASP A 4 31.74 -16.22 -42.27
CA ASP A 4 30.49 -15.48 -42.37
C ASP A 4 29.61 -15.96 -41.21
N ASP A 5 29.51 -15.14 -40.15
CA ASP A 5 28.38 -15.21 -39.24
C ASP A 5 27.19 -14.62 -39.99
N THR A 6 26.43 -15.50 -40.62
CA THR A 6 25.14 -15.18 -41.23
C THR A 6 24.22 -14.51 -40.20
N ASP A 7 23.88 -13.25 -40.48
CA ASP A 7 22.74 -12.49 -39.94
C ASP A 7 21.51 -13.40 -39.76
N SER A 8 21.24 -13.79 -38.52
CA SER A 8 20.06 -14.60 -38.14
C SER A 8 18.96 -13.77 -37.49
N THR A 9 18.91 -12.45 -37.74
CA THR A 9 17.95 -11.53 -37.11
C THR A 9 17.19 -10.62 -38.10
N SER A 10 17.04 -11.03 -39.36
CA SER A 10 16.17 -10.30 -40.30
C SER A 10 14.69 -10.62 -40.03
N PHE A 11 13.89 -9.60 -39.69
CA PHE A 11 12.44 -9.72 -39.66
C PHE A 11 11.92 -9.86 -41.10
N TYR A 12 11.12 -10.90 -41.37
CA TYR A 12 10.51 -11.09 -42.68
C TYR A 12 9.11 -10.48 -42.70
N PRO A 13 8.86 -9.41 -43.50
CA PRO A 13 7.55 -8.80 -43.58
C PRO A 13 6.54 -9.74 -44.24
N ASN A 14 5.47 -10.08 -43.51
CA ASN A 14 4.44 -11.02 -43.98
C ASN A 14 3.37 -10.36 -44.88
N THR A 15 3.29 -9.03 -44.90
CA THR A 15 2.29 -8.27 -45.68
C THR A 15 2.94 -7.19 -46.52
N LEU A 16 2.29 -6.80 -47.61
CA LEU A 16 2.77 -5.73 -48.49
C LEU A 16 2.92 -4.40 -47.74
N ILE A 17 1.99 -4.10 -46.83
CA ILE A 17 2.03 -2.88 -46.01
C ILE A 17 3.28 -2.85 -45.13
N VAL A 18 3.57 -3.94 -44.42
CA VAL A 18 4.78 -4.01 -43.56
C VAL A 18 6.05 -3.97 -44.41
N LYS A 19 6.04 -4.55 -45.61
CA LYS A 19 7.16 -4.48 -46.54
C LYS A 19 7.42 -3.07 -47.06
N ASP A 20 6.37 -2.32 -47.41
CA ASP A 20 6.51 -0.94 -47.86
C ASP A 20 7.05 -0.06 -46.72
N ILE A 21 6.50 -0.21 -45.52
CA ILE A 21 6.99 0.47 -44.32
C ILE A 21 8.45 0.10 -44.06
N SER A 22 8.81 -1.19 -44.13
CA SER A 22 10.20 -1.61 -43.90
C SER A 22 11.15 -1.02 -44.92
N THR A 23 10.76 -0.91 -46.19
CA THR A 23 11.60 -0.26 -47.20
C THR A 23 11.82 1.23 -46.95
N PHE A 24 10.82 1.97 -46.46
CA PHE A 24 11.01 3.37 -46.07
C PHE A 24 11.96 3.48 -44.88
N ILE A 25 11.81 2.60 -43.90
CA ILE A 25 12.62 2.58 -42.68
C ILE A 25 14.07 2.17 -42.97
N ASP A 26 14.31 1.19 -43.84
CA ASP A 26 15.65 0.78 -44.27
C ASP A 26 16.37 1.90 -45.03
N ASN A 27 15.62 2.77 -45.71
CA ASN A 27 16.12 3.97 -46.38
C ASN A 27 16.23 5.20 -45.44
N SER A 28 16.00 5.04 -44.13
CA SER A 28 15.97 6.13 -43.14
C SER A 28 14.91 7.22 -43.41
N GLU A 29 13.81 6.87 -44.08
CA GLU A 29 12.71 7.78 -44.44
C GLU A 29 11.54 7.67 -43.44
N PHE A 30 11.80 7.86 -42.14
CA PHE A 30 10.84 7.65 -41.05
C PHE A 30 9.55 8.47 -41.19
N GLU A 31 9.65 9.74 -41.61
CA GLU A 31 8.49 10.61 -41.80
C GLU A 31 7.60 10.11 -42.95
N LYS A 32 8.19 9.60 -44.04
CA LYS A 32 7.43 9.00 -45.14
C LYS A 32 6.76 7.71 -44.71
N ALA A 33 7.42 6.90 -43.89
CA ALA A 33 6.82 5.69 -43.32
C ALA A 33 5.59 6.03 -42.46
N LEU A 34 5.68 7.07 -41.62
CA LEU A 34 4.57 7.50 -40.77
C LEU A 34 3.43 8.11 -41.59
N ASN A 35 3.75 8.93 -42.59
CA ASN A 35 2.77 9.49 -43.52
C ASN A 35 2.06 8.40 -44.34
N TYR A 36 2.78 7.35 -44.73
CA TYR A 36 2.18 6.20 -45.40
C TYR A 36 1.23 5.45 -44.45
N LEU A 37 1.68 5.12 -43.24
CA LEU A 37 0.86 4.44 -42.23
C LEU A 37 -0.42 5.22 -41.92
N THR A 38 -0.32 6.54 -41.74
CA THR A 38 -1.46 7.42 -41.45
C THR A 38 -2.39 7.64 -42.65
N SER A 39 -1.90 7.41 -43.88
CA SER A 39 -2.73 7.45 -45.09
C SER A 39 -3.56 6.19 -45.32
N LEU A 40 -3.27 5.09 -44.61
CA LEU A 40 -4.03 3.84 -44.73
C LEU A 40 -5.45 4.01 -44.20
N THR A 41 -6.39 3.29 -44.81
CA THR A 41 -7.76 3.23 -44.30
C THR A 41 -7.84 2.46 -42.98
N GLU A 42 -8.82 2.78 -42.13
CA GLU A 42 -9.01 2.07 -40.86
C GLU A 42 -9.15 0.55 -41.03
N GLN A 43 -9.81 0.10 -42.10
CA GLN A 43 -9.95 -1.33 -42.41
C GLN A 43 -8.61 -1.99 -42.70
N GLN A 44 -7.72 -1.32 -43.46
CA GLN A 44 -6.39 -1.84 -43.74
C GLN A 44 -5.55 -1.96 -42.47
N ILE A 45 -5.62 -0.96 -41.58
CA ILE A 45 -4.93 -1.00 -40.29
C ILE A 45 -5.51 -2.13 -39.41
N TYR A 46 -6.84 -2.26 -39.38
CA TYR A 46 -7.54 -3.30 -38.62
C TYR A 46 -7.11 -4.70 -39.05
N ASP A 47 -7.11 -4.98 -40.37
CA ASP A 47 -6.81 -6.31 -40.91
C ASP A 47 -5.32 -6.69 -40.83
N ASN A 48 -4.42 -5.70 -40.66
CA ASN A 48 -2.96 -5.91 -40.60
C ASN A 48 -2.38 -5.57 -39.22
N THR A 49 -3.21 -5.45 -38.18
CA THR A 49 -2.76 -5.03 -36.84
C THR A 49 -1.69 -5.96 -36.30
N TRP A 50 -1.87 -7.27 -36.42
CA TRP A 50 -0.89 -8.25 -35.96
C TRP A 50 0.51 -8.04 -36.55
N ASP A 51 0.61 -8.01 -37.88
CA ASP A 51 1.90 -7.89 -38.57
C ASP A 51 2.55 -6.52 -38.36
N LEU A 52 1.74 -5.44 -38.35
CA LEU A 52 2.21 -4.08 -38.08
C LEU A 52 2.82 -3.99 -36.68
N CYS A 53 2.10 -4.41 -35.65
CA CYS A 53 2.57 -4.30 -34.28
C CYS A 53 3.80 -5.17 -34.03
N THR A 54 3.82 -6.40 -34.54
CA THR A 54 4.97 -7.29 -34.41
C THR A 54 6.23 -6.67 -35.01
N TYR A 55 6.11 -6.04 -36.18
CA TYR A 55 7.22 -5.33 -36.81
C TYR A 55 7.67 -4.11 -36.02
N LEU A 56 6.74 -3.28 -35.54
CA LEU A 56 7.05 -2.07 -34.79
C LEU A 56 7.70 -2.39 -33.43
N PHE A 57 7.26 -3.45 -32.74
CA PHE A 57 7.94 -3.92 -31.53
C PHE A 57 9.32 -4.49 -31.83
N TYR A 58 9.49 -5.22 -32.94
CA TYR A 58 10.82 -5.65 -33.39
C TYR A 58 11.77 -4.45 -33.61
N LEU A 59 11.28 -3.34 -34.19
CA LEU A 59 12.07 -2.13 -34.36
C LEU A 59 12.45 -1.48 -33.03
N LEU A 60 11.54 -1.43 -32.06
CA LEU A 60 11.82 -0.94 -30.70
C LEU A 60 12.88 -1.76 -29.98
N GLU A 61 12.93 -3.07 -30.21
CA GLU A 61 13.86 -3.99 -29.56
C GLU A 61 15.23 -4.06 -30.28
N LYS A 62 15.34 -3.49 -31.48
CA LYS A 62 16.55 -3.62 -32.30
C LYS A 62 17.71 -2.81 -31.72
N PRO A 63 18.82 -3.44 -31.28
CA PRO A 63 19.99 -2.70 -30.82
C PRO A 63 20.65 -2.04 -32.03
N SER A 64 20.59 -0.71 -32.15
CA SER A 64 21.34 0.01 -33.19
C SER A 64 22.09 1.21 -32.61
N GLU A 65 23.42 1.20 -32.73
CA GLU A 65 24.31 2.21 -32.14
C GLU A 65 24.26 3.59 -32.83
N LYS A 66 23.60 3.72 -33.99
CA LYS A 66 23.64 4.95 -34.82
C LYS A 66 22.30 5.68 -35.00
N LEU A 67 21.16 4.99 -34.88
CA LEU A 67 19.82 5.53 -35.20
C LEU A 67 18.77 5.22 -34.11
N CYS A 68 19.21 4.75 -32.94
CA CYS A 68 18.35 4.26 -31.85
C CYS A 68 17.14 5.17 -31.56
N ASN A 69 17.37 6.49 -31.47
CA ASN A 69 16.33 7.46 -31.12
C ASN A 69 15.26 7.63 -32.22
N GLU A 70 15.63 7.56 -33.50
CA GLU A 70 14.68 7.76 -34.61
C GLU A 70 13.78 6.53 -34.79
N TYR A 71 14.36 5.33 -34.66
CA TYR A 71 13.57 4.08 -34.61
C TYR A 71 12.61 4.08 -33.43
N GLU A 72 13.07 4.52 -32.25
CA GLU A 72 12.24 4.56 -31.05
C GLU A 72 11.06 5.54 -31.21
N LEU A 73 11.33 6.77 -31.62
CA LEU A 73 10.30 7.79 -31.82
C LEU A 73 9.27 7.36 -32.87
N TYR A 74 9.73 6.92 -34.05
CA TYR A 74 8.84 6.44 -35.10
C TYR A 74 7.97 5.28 -34.61
N SER A 75 8.56 4.30 -33.95
CA SER A 75 7.84 3.09 -33.53
C SER A 75 6.83 3.42 -32.43
N GLN A 76 7.15 4.34 -31.51
CA GLN A 76 6.20 4.80 -30.49
C GLN A 76 5.00 5.52 -31.11
N ASP A 77 5.23 6.43 -32.07
CA ASP A 77 4.16 7.15 -32.77
C ASP A 77 3.30 6.21 -33.61
N ALA A 78 3.94 5.32 -34.36
CA ALA A 78 3.28 4.33 -35.19
C ALA A 78 2.45 3.34 -34.36
N LEU A 79 2.98 2.81 -33.25
CA LEU A 79 2.24 1.92 -32.35
C LEU A 79 1.07 2.65 -31.68
N THR A 80 1.23 3.92 -31.33
CA THR A 80 0.14 4.74 -30.78
C THR A 80 -0.98 4.87 -31.80
N TYR A 81 -0.64 5.14 -33.07
CA TYR A 81 -1.61 5.23 -34.16
C TYR A 81 -2.31 3.88 -34.40
N VAL A 82 -1.57 2.77 -34.43
CA VAL A 82 -2.15 1.43 -34.59
C VAL A 82 -3.04 1.06 -33.39
N ALA A 83 -2.69 1.43 -32.16
CA ALA A 83 -3.55 1.23 -30.99
C ALA A 83 -4.89 2.01 -31.10
N GLN A 84 -4.86 3.19 -31.72
CA GLN A 84 -6.03 4.05 -31.92
C GLN A 84 -6.96 3.56 -33.04
N HIS A 85 -6.44 2.94 -34.10
CA HIS A 85 -7.24 2.58 -35.28
C HIS A 85 -7.32 1.07 -35.57
N GLY A 86 -6.34 0.27 -35.14
CA GLY A 86 -6.26 -1.16 -35.42
C GLY A 86 -7.24 -2.05 -34.66
N ASN A 87 -7.12 -3.36 -34.81
CA ASN A 87 -7.89 -4.37 -34.11
C ASN A 87 -7.47 -4.45 -32.64
N SER A 88 -8.32 -3.91 -31.75
CA SER A 88 -8.02 -3.83 -30.31
C SER A 88 -7.79 -5.20 -29.66
N ARG A 89 -8.35 -6.30 -30.20
CA ARG A 89 -8.17 -7.64 -29.63
C ARG A 89 -6.81 -8.21 -29.94
N GLU A 90 -6.37 -8.10 -31.18
CA GLU A 90 -5.02 -8.53 -31.59
C GLU A 90 -3.97 -7.70 -30.88
N MET A 91 -4.15 -6.38 -30.86
CA MET A 91 -3.24 -5.48 -30.15
C MET A 91 -3.15 -5.81 -28.66
N LEU A 92 -4.26 -6.18 -28.02
CA LEU A 92 -4.24 -6.61 -26.63
C LEU A 92 -3.37 -7.85 -26.39
N ILE A 93 -3.47 -8.86 -27.26
CA ILE A 93 -2.69 -10.10 -27.15
C ILE A 93 -1.20 -9.79 -27.32
N ILE A 94 -0.84 -9.03 -28.35
CA ILE A 94 0.55 -8.66 -28.62
C ILE A 94 1.14 -7.85 -27.46
N MET A 95 0.37 -6.91 -26.92
CA MET A 95 0.79 -6.10 -25.77
C MET A 95 1.00 -6.96 -24.52
N LEU A 96 0.16 -7.97 -24.29
CA LEU A 96 0.32 -8.93 -23.19
C LEU A 96 1.59 -9.78 -23.34
N GLU A 97 2.06 -10.05 -24.55
CA GLU A 97 3.34 -10.72 -24.78
C GLU A 97 4.54 -9.79 -24.52
N GLN A 98 4.43 -8.50 -24.86
CA GLN A 98 5.51 -7.52 -24.62
C GLN A 98 5.71 -7.20 -23.13
N CYS A 99 4.63 -7.35 -22.38
CA CYS A 99 4.58 -7.15 -20.94
C CYS A 99 5.55 -8.03 -20.14
N ASP A 100 5.84 -9.24 -20.59
CA ASP A 100 6.83 -10.11 -19.95
C ASP A 100 8.27 -9.59 -20.12
N LYS A 101 8.48 -8.62 -21.03
CA LYS A 101 9.77 -8.01 -21.34
C LYS A 101 9.94 -6.61 -20.74
N PHE A 102 9.16 -6.23 -19.72
CA PHE A 102 9.35 -4.94 -19.05
C PHE A 102 10.72 -4.85 -18.38
N ILE A 103 11.68 -4.23 -19.08
CA ILE A 103 13.04 -3.99 -18.57
C ILE A 103 13.17 -2.54 -18.06
N SER A 104 12.42 -1.59 -18.62
CA SER A 104 12.56 -0.16 -18.33
C SER A 104 11.23 0.52 -17.99
N ASP A 105 11.32 1.57 -17.17
CA ASP A 105 10.16 2.38 -16.78
C ASP A 105 9.57 3.18 -17.91
N ASN A 106 10.40 3.62 -18.86
CA ASN A 106 9.93 4.29 -20.07
C ASN A 106 9.05 3.34 -20.89
N SER A 107 9.47 2.07 -21.00
CA SER A 107 8.66 1.03 -21.64
C SER A 107 7.34 0.85 -20.90
N PHE A 108 7.36 0.70 -19.58
CA PHE A 108 6.13 0.57 -18.77
C PHE A 108 5.17 1.76 -18.97
N LEU A 109 5.66 3.00 -18.89
CA LEU A 109 4.86 4.21 -19.08
C LEU A 109 4.26 4.31 -20.49
N PHE A 110 5.03 3.91 -21.50
CA PHE A 110 4.55 3.82 -22.88
C PHE A 110 3.44 2.76 -23.02
N HIS A 111 3.65 1.56 -22.47
CA HIS A 111 2.68 0.48 -22.55
C HIS A 111 1.37 0.79 -21.83
N ILE A 112 1.40 1.45 -20.67
CA ILE A 112 0.19 1.93 -19.97
C ILE A 112 -0.66 2.81 -20.88
N LYS A 113 -0.05 3.75 -21.60
CA LYS A 113 -0.76 4.63 -22.54
C LYS A 113 -1.40 3.83 -23.66
N LEU A 114 -0.67 2.86 -24.23
CA LEU A 114 -1.22 1.96 -25.26
C LEU A 114 -2.41 1.15 -24.72
N PHE A 115 -2.30 0.57 -23.52
CA PHE A 115 -3.40 -0.14 -22.87
C PHE A 115 -4.63 0.76 -22.70
N SER A 116 -4.47 2.06 -22.40
CA SER A 116 -5.59 3.00 -22.32
C SER A 116 -6.36 3.07 -23.63
N PHE A 117 -5.68 3.26 -24.76
CA PHE A 117 -6.31 3.29 -26.09
C PHE A 117 -7.00 1.96 -26.43
N ILE A 118 -6.34 0.84 -26.14
CA ILE A 118 -6.86 -0.50 -26.45
C ILE A 118 -8.11 -0.79 -25.63
N ILE A 119 -8.05 -0.60 -24.30
CA ILE A 119 -9.14 -0.94 -23.37
C ILE A 119 -10.39 -0.12 -23.68
N LYS A 120 -10.25 1.17 -24.02
CA LYS A 120 -11.38 2.03 -24.38
C LYS A 120 -12.12 1.58 -25.65
N ARG A 121 -11.43 0.87 -26.55
CA ARG A 121 -11.97 0.36 -27.82
C ARG A 121 -12.41 -1.10 -27.74
N LEU A 122 -12.03 -1.83 -26.70
CA LEU A 122 -12.44 -3.23 -26.54
C LEU A 122 -13.97 -3.33 -26.43
N PRO A 123 -14.60 -4.26 -27.17
CA PRO A 123 -16.02 -4.53 -27.04
C PRO A 123 -16.26 -5.28 -25.73
N LEU A 124 -16.47 -4.55 -24.63
CA LEU A 124 -16.61 -5.10 -23.29
C LEU A 124 -17.80 -6.05 -23.19
N LYS A 125 -17.49 -7.35 -23.18
CA LYS A 125 -18.41 -8.45 -22.86
C LYS A 125 -18.00 -9.05 -21.52
N PRO A 126 -18.92 -9.70 -20.78
CA PRO A 126 -18.58 -10.35 -19.52
C PRO A 126 -17.41 -11.35 -19.61
N SER A 127 -17.22 -11.99 -20.76
CA SER A 127 -16.10 -12.91 -21.01
C SER A 127 -14.73 -12.23 -21.13
N LEU A 128 -14.67 -10.91 -21.39
CA LEU A 128 -13.43 -10.14 -21.53
C LEU A 128 -13.04 -9.38 -20.25
N ILE A 129 -13.93 -9.36 -19.26
CA ILE A 129 -13.67 -8.80 -17.93
C ILE A 129 -12.52 -9.53 -17.24
N THR A 130 -12.43 -10.86 -17.40
CA THR A 130 -11.33 -11.65 -16.84
C THR A 130 -9.99 -11.25 -17.45
N SER A 131 -9.95 -10.98 -18.75
CA SER A 131 -8.74 -10.51 -19.44
C SER A 131 -8.27 -9.16 -18.91
N LEU A 132 -9.18 -8.23 -18.59
CA LEU A 132 -8.83 -6.95 -17.96
C LEU A 132 -8.16 -7.13 -16.60
N ARG A 133 -8.69 -8.04 -15.77
CA ARG A 133 -8.07 -8.35 -14.47
C ARG A 133 -6.63 -8.84 -14.64
N ASP A 134 -6.41 -9.72 -15.60
CA ASP A 134 -5.09 -10.31 -15.83
C ASP A 134 -4.09 -9.25 -16.35
N ILE A 135 -4.54 -8.33 -17.22
CA ILE A 135 -3.75 -7.15 -17.66
C ILE A 135 -3.35 -6.28 -16.48
N PHE A 136 -4.32 -5.90 -15.63
CA PHE A 136 -4.03 -5.04 -14.48
C PHE A 136 -3.10 -5.73 -13.48
N SER A 137 -3.26 -7.03 -13.27
CA SER A 137 -2.35 -7.80 -12.42
C SER A 137 -0.93 -7.77 -12.96
N LEU A 138 -0.77 -7.92 -14.28
CA LEU A 138 0.53 -7.92 -14.91
C LEU A 138 1.18 -6.54 -14.85
N LEU A 139 0.44 -5.46 -15.13
CA LEU A 139 0.97 -4.10 -15.01
C LEU A 139 1.39 -3.80 -13.57
N GLN A 140 0.62 -4.30 -12.61
CA GLN A 140 0.98 -4.20 -11.21
C GLN A 140 2.27 -4.96 -10.86
N CYS A 141 2.58 -6.08 -11.52
CA CYS A 141 3.83 -6.82 -11.26
C CYS A 141 5.06 -5.91 -11.42
N HIS A 142 5.08 -5.04 -12.44
CA HIS A 142 6.18 -4.07 -12.63
C HIS A 142 6.33 -3.10 -11.45
N LEU A 143 5.22 -2.66 -10.86
CA LEU A 143 5.28 -1.82 -9.66
C LEU A 143 5.84 -2.60 -8.46
N THR A 144 5.55 -3.90 -8.36
CA THR A 144 5.97 -4.74 -7.22
C THR A 144 7.41 -5.23 -7.28
N THR A 145 8.05 -5.24 -8.46
CA THR A 145 9.47 -5.62 -8.60
C THR A 145 10.43 -4.56 -8.09
N HIS A 146 9.94 -3.34 -7.82
CA HIS A 146 10.76 -2.26 -7.31
C HIS A 146 11.12 -2.47 -5.84
N GLU A 147 12.40 -2.74 -5.59
CA GLU A 147 12.94 -2.89 -4.25
C GLU A 147 13.09 -1.53 -3.55
N LEU A 148 12.48 -1.41 -2.37
CA LEU A 148 12.63 -0.25 -1.51
C LEU A 148 13.94 -0.31 -0.71
N PRO A 149 14.47 0.84 -0.25
CA PRO A 149 15.55 0.87 0.73
C PRO A 149 15.19 0.00 1.94
N THR A 150 16.12 -0.87 2.32
CA THR A 150 16.03 -1.59 3.59
C THR A 150 16.13 -0.60 4.73
N ILE A 151 15.20 -0.70 5.68
CA ILE A 151 15.16 0.16 6.85
C ILE A 151 15.66 -0.65 8.02
N ASP A 152 16.69 -0.15 8.71
CA ASP A 152 17.20 -0.79 9.91
C ASP A 152 16.17 -0.73 11.05
N ASN A 153 16.18 -1.74 11.91
CA ASN A 153 15.28 -1.87 13.07
C ASN A 153 15.48 -0.80 14.16
N ASP A 154 16.44 0.12 13.98
CA ASP A 154 16.71 1.26 14.85
C ASP A 154 16.23 2.60 14.25
N PHE A 155 15.28 2.56 13.29
CA PHE A 155 14.73 3.74 12.62
C PHE A 155 14.25 4.83 13.59
N ALA A 156 14.95 5.97 13.60
CA ALA A 156 14.66 7.06 14.52
C ALA A 156 15.03 8.45 13.96
N GLY A 157 14.16 9.43 14.20
CA GLY A 157 14.46 10.83 13.94
C GLY A 157 14.43 11.17 12.45
N ASN A 158 15.56 11.62 11.90
CA ASN A 158 15.63 12.09 10.51
C ASN A 158 15.69 10.94 9.47
N ASP A 159 15.72 9.67 9.90
CA ASP A 159 15.75 8.54 8.98
C ASP A 159 14.52 8.50 8.07
N LEU A 160 13.37 8.98 8.55
CA LEU A 160 12.16 9.13 7.75
C LEU A 160 12.30 10.18 6.65
N LEU A 161 13.01 11.28 6.93
CA LEU A 161 13.33 12.26 5.90
C LEU A 161 14.22 11.61 4.83
N ILE A 162 15.27 10.90 5.24
CA ILE A 162 16.22 10.26 4.32
C ILE A 162 15.51 9.21 3.46
N PHE A 163 14.70 8.35 4.06
CA PHE A 163 13.93 7.32 3.36
C PHE A 163 13.03 7.93 2.29
N ASN A 164 12.25 8.96 2.63
CA ASN A 164 11.34 9.59 1.67
C ASN A 164 12.04 10.38 0.55
N HIS A 165 13.31 10.75 0.73
CA HIS A 165 14.13 11.38 -0.30
C HIS A 165 15.01 10.38 -1.08
N ASP A 166 14.94 9.07 -0.79
CA ASP A 166 15.64 8.05 -1.58
C ASP A 166 15.07 8.03 -3.01
N HIS A 167 15.97 8.05 -3.99
CA HIS A 167 15.63 8.02 -5.40
C HIS A 167 14.66 6.88 -5.79
N ARG A 168 14.77 5.70 -5.16
CA ARG A 168 13.88 4.56 -5.41
C ARG A 168 12.46 4.83 -4.93
N VAL A 169 12.31 5.49 -3.79
CA VAL A 169 11.01 5.90 -3.24
C VAL A 169 10.37 6.96 -4.14
N ILE A 170 11.13 8.01 -4.49
CA ILE A 170 10.68 9.06 -5.41
C ILE A 170 10.28 8.48 -6.77
N HIS A 171 11.06 7.52 -7.27
CA HIS A 171 10.80 6.85 -8.53
C HIS A 171 9.51 6.02 -8.49
N LEU A 172 9.31 5.21 -7.44
CA LEU A 172 8.07 4.47 -7.22
C LEU A 172 6.86 5.40 -7.16
N HIS A 173 6.97 6.56 -6.53
CA HIS A 173 5.88 7.55 -6.50
C HIS A 173 5.49 8.02 -7.90
N LYS A 174 6.46 8.30 -8.79
CA LYS A 174 6.18 8.72 -10.16
C LYS A 174 5.44 7.64 -10.96
N LEU A 175 5.92 6.40 -10.87
CA LEU A 175 5.29 5.25 -11.53
C LEU A 175 3.87 5.01 -11.01
N THR A 176 3.70 5.07 -9.70
CA THR A 176 2.40 4.92 -9.04
C THR A 176 1.44 6.00 -9.48
N GLN A 177 1.89 7.26 -9.57
CA GLN A 177 1.06 8.36 -10.04
C GLN A 177 0.58 8.12 -11.48
N SER A 178 1.49 7.73 -12.39
CA SER A 178 1.13 7.43 -13.77
C SER A 178 0.14 6.27 -13.89
N TYR A 179 0.28 5.25 -13.03
CA TYR A 179 -0.67 4.14 -12.95
C TYR A 179 -2.04 4.59 -12.43
N ILE A 180 -2.08 5.45 -11.42
CA ILE A 180 -3.34 6.03 -10.90
C ILE A 180 -4.03 6.89 -11.96
N ASP A 181 -3.27 7.75 -12.66
CA ASP A 181 -3.79 8.60 -13.72
C ASP A 181 -4.44 7.78 -14.84
N PHE A 182 -3.84 6.63 -15.19
CA PHE A 182 -4.42 5.65 -16.11
C PHE A 182 -5.77 5.11 -15.62
N PHE A 183 -5.91 4.73 -14.35
CA PHE A 183 -7.21 4.28 -13.82
C PHE A 183 -8.26 5.39 -13.75
N CYS A 184 -7.85 6.62 -13.41
CA CYS A 184 -8.73 7.79 -13.44
C CYS A 184 -9.26 8.04 -14.86
N GLU A 185 -8.39 7.94 -15.86
CA GLU A 185 -8.76 8.09 -17.27
C GLU A 185 -9.76 7.03 -17.72
N LEU A 186 -9.56 5.77 -17.32
CA LEU A 186 -10.50 4.68 -17.60
C LEU A 186 -11.84 4.89 -16.89
N ARG A 187 -11.84 5.25 -15.60
CA ARG A 187 -13.06 5.58 -14.84
C ARG A 187 -13.88 6.64 -15.58
N ASP A 188 -13.25 7.74 -15.97
CA ASP A 188 -13.93 8.87 -16.61
C ASP A 188 -14.51 8.46 -17.96
N TYR A 189 -13.76 7.68 -18.75
CA TYR A 189 -14.26 7.13 -20.02
C TYR A 189 -15.50 6.25 -19.83
N PHE A 190 -15.44 5.31 -18.88
CA PHE A 190 -16.51 4.33 -18.69
C PHE A 190 -17.74 4.90 -17.97
N SER A 191 -17.58 5.98 -17.21
CA SER A 191 -18.69 6.69 -16.58
C SER A 191 -19.73 7.23 -17.57
N THR A 192 -19.33 7.44 -18.83
CA THR A 192 -20.19 8.05 -19.86
C THR A 192 -20.66 7.09 -20.95
N ARG A 193 -20.11 5.86 -21.04
CA ARG A 193 -20.18 5.06 -22.28
C ARG A 193 -20.63 3.61 -22.16
N THR A 194 -20.67 2.99 -20.98
CA THR A 194 -20.87 1.53 -20.88
C THR A 194 -22.09 1.08 -20.10
N SER A 195 -22.79 0.08 -20.63
CA SER A 195 -23.87 -0.66 -19.94
C SER A 195 -23.37 -1.78 -19.05
N VAL A 196 -22.12 -2.22 -19.22
CA VAL A 196 -21.49 -3.26 -18.40
C VAL A 196 -20.77 -2.63 -17.22
N ASP A 197 -21.06 -3.11 -16.03
CA ASP A 197 -20.41 -2.64 -14.80
C ASP A 197 -18.99 -3.22 -14.69
N ILE A 198 -18.00 -2.38 -15.00
CA ILE A 198 -16.57 -2.71 -14.88
C ILE A 198 -15.96 -2.20 -13.57
N TYR A 199 -16.70 -1.40 -12.79
CA TYR A 199 -16.18 -0.75 -11.60
C TYR A 199 -15.67 -1.73 -10.55
N PRO A 200 -16.27 -2.92 -10.33
CA PRO A 200 -15.71 -3.91 -9.41
C PRO A 200 -14.28 -4.33 -9.77
N ILE A 201 -13.96 -4.45 -11.06
CA ILE A 201 -12.64 -4.87 -11.53
C ILE A 201 -11.65 -3.73 -11.30
N LEU A 202 -11.99 -2.52 -11.75
CA LEU A 202 -11.15 -1.34 -11.55
C LEU A 202 -10.89 -1.09 -10.06
N THR A 203 -11.92 -1.24 -9.23
CA THR A 203 -11.81 -1.09 -7.77
C THR A 203 -10.88 -2.15 -7.18
N LYS A 204 -11.03 -3.43 -7.54
CA LYS A 204 -10.14 -4.50 -7.07
C LYS A 204 -8.68 -4.27 -7.49
N SER A 205 -8.45 -3.82 -8.72
CA SER A 205 -7.10 -3.53 -9.24
C SER A 205 -6.47 -2.28 -8.64
N LEU A 206 -7.25 -1.29 -8.23
CA LEU A 206 -6.74 -0.14 -7.47
C LEU A 206 -6.43 -0.53 -6.02
N ILE A 207 -7.31 -1.30 -5.38
CA ILE A 207 -7.09 -1.80 -4.01
C ILE A 207 -5.85 -2.66 -3.95
N SER A 208 -5.58 -3.45 -4.98
CA SER A 208 -4.40 -4.31 -4.99
C SER A 208 -3.10 -3.52 -4.93
N LEU A 209 -3.08 -2.24 -5.30
CA LEU A 209 -1.91 -1.37 -5.11
C LEU A 209 -1.57 -1.13 -3.63
N LEU A 210 -2.51 -1.29 -2.70
CA LEU A 210 -2.28 -1.11 -1.26
C LEU A 210 -1.52 -2.30 -0.62
N GLN A 211 -0.68 -2.98 -1.39
CA GLN A 211 0.19 -4.08 -0.97
C GLN A 211 1.61 -3.89 -1.52
N GLY A 212 2.56 -4.71 -1.03
CA GLY A 212 3.92 -4.74 -1.55
C GLY A 212 4.72 -3.46 -1.22
N PRO A 213 5.28 -2.76 -2.22
CA PRO A 213 6.12 -1.61 -1.92
C PRO A 213 5.31 -0.41 -1.43
N LEU A 214 4.09 -0.19 -1.93
CA LEU A 214 3.24 0.93 -1.49
C LEU A 214 2.73 0.79 -0.05
N SER A 215 2.47 -0.42 0.41
CA SER A 215 2.15 -0.65 1.84
C SER A 215 3.37 -0.40 2.74
N SER A 216 4.57 -0.42 2.18
CA SER A 216 5.83 -0.20 2.87
C SER A 216 6.32 1.25 2.81
N LEU A 217 5.50 2.19 2.31
CA LEU A 217 5.77 3.64 2.35
C LEU A 217 5.20 4.29 3.62
N SER A 218 5.83 5.36 4.10
CA SER A 218 5.27 6.17 5.20
C SER A 218 4.29 7.21 4.68
N TYR A 219 3.13 7.32 5.34
CA TYR A 219 2.11 8.34 5.05
C TYR A 219 2.06 9.44 6.13
N GLU A 220 3.02 9.45 7.06
CA GLU A 220 3.07 10.40 8.15
C GLU A 220 3.72 11.73 7.73
N PRO A 221 3.22 12.86 8.23
CA PRO A 221 3.75 14.17 7.86
C PRO A 221 5.19 14.33 8.36
N ILE A 222 5.99 15.06 7.61
CA ILE A 222 7.39 15.32 7.92
C ILE A 222 7.57 16.82 8.08
N ASN A 223 8.10 17.28 9.22
CA ASN A 223 8.26 18.71 9.52
C ASN A 223 6.96 19.52 9.34
N SER A 224 5.81 18.94 9.72
CA SER A 224 4.46 19.53 9.55
C SER A 224 4.01 19.70 8.10
N GLN A 225 4.75 19.17 7.12
CA GLN A 225 4.33 19.06 5.72
C GLN A 225 3.75 17.68 5.45
N GLU A 226 2.75 17.64 4.57
CA GLU A 226 2.14 16.39 4.12
C GLU A 226 3.18 15.51 3.42
N SER A 227 3.11 14.18 3.63
CA SER A 227 4.09 13.28 3.03
C SER A 227 3.87 13.17 1.52
N LEU A 228 4.97 13.01 0.78
CA LEU A 228 4.92 12.75 -0.66
C LEU A 228 4.09 11.49 -0.95
N SER A 229 4.27 10.43 -0.17
CA SER A 229 3.50 9.20 -0.28
C SER A 229 2.01 9.41 -0.14
N PHE A 230 1.58 10.24 0.81
CA PHE A 230 0.17 10.51 0.99
C PHE A 230 -0.39 11.38 -0.14
N THR A 231 0.40 12.35 -0.60
CA THR A 231 0.07 13.16 -1.78
C THR A 231 -0.12 12.27 -3.03
N SER A 232 0.74 11.26 -3.23
CA SER A 232 0.65 10.33 -4.35
C SER A 232 -0.53 9.35 -4.24
N ILE A 233 -0.93 8.95 -3.02
CA ILE A 233 -2.02 7.97 -2.84
C ILE A 233 -3.41 8.62 -2.74
N ARG A 234 -3.50 9.93 -2.45
CA ARG A 234 -4.78 10.66 -2.36
C ARG A 234 -5.64 10.51 -3.64
N PRO A 235 -5.10 10.74 -4.87
CA PRO A 235 -5.87 10.52 -6.09
C PRO A 235 -6.37 9.08 -6.26
N LEU A 236 -5.62 8.08 -5.76
CA LEU A 236 -6.06 6.69 -5.76
C LEU A 236 -7.29 6.51 -4.88
N LEU A 237 -7.28 7.05 -3.65
CA LEU A 237 -8.40 6.95 -2.73
C LEU A 237 -9.64 7.66 -3.29
N ASP A 238 -9.47 8.85 -3.87
CA ASP A 238 -10.56 9.59 -4.50
C ASP A 238 -11.15 8.82 -5.68
N CYS A 239 -10.30 8.23 -6.52
CA CYS A 239 -10.73 7.40 -7.64
C CYS A 239 -11.51 6.17 -7.16
N LEU A 240 -10.99 5.50 -6.14
CA LEU A 240 -11.58 4.30 -5.55
C LEU A 240 -12.95 4.55 -4.92
N PHE A 241 -13.14 5.64 -4.16
CA PHE A 241 -14.44 6.01 -3.61
C PHE A 241 -15.43 6.54 -4.65
N THR A 242 -14.94 7.02 -5.79
CA THR A 242 -15.79 7.40 -6.92
C THR A 242 -16.29 6.16 -7.67
N LEU A 243 -15.45 5.13 -7.79
CA LEU A 243 -15.79 3.86 -8.44
C LEU A 243 -16.73 3.01 -7.58
N ASN A 244 -16.51 2.96 -6.27
CA ASN A 244 -17.33 2.19 -5.35
C ASN A 244 -17.48 2.92 -4.00
N PRO A 245 -18.71 3.21 -3.54
CA PRO A 245 -18.94 3.87 -2.26
C PRO A 245 -18.49 3.04 -1.05
N ASN A 246 -18.42 1.70 -1.18
CA ASN A 246 -17.93 0.79 -0.15
C ASN A 246 -16.83 -0.13 -0.71
N PRO A 247 -15.60 0.37 -0.89
CA PRO A 247 -14.49 -0.40 -1.43
C PRO A 247 -14.08 -1.57 -0.52
N ILE A 248 -14.35 -1.48 0.78
CA ILE A 248 -13.97 -2.47 1.80
C ILE A 248 -14.61 -3.84 1.51
N SER A 249 -15.80 -3.88 0.93
CA SER A 249 -16.51 -5.14 0.63
C SER A 249 -15.84 -5.98 -0.47
N LEU A 250 -14.88 -5.41 -1.21
CA LEU A 250 -14.21 -6.08 -2.33
C LEU A 250 -12.82 -6.60 -1.98
N ILE A 251 -12.38 -6.45 -0.72
CA ILE A 251 -11.02 -6.76 -0.29
C ILE A 251 -10.93 -8.19 0.24
N ASP A 252 -10.15 -9.01 -0.47
CA ASP A 252 -9.87 -10.39 -0.07
C ASP A 252 -8.56 -10.52 0.73
N ASN A 253 -7.59 -9.61 0.51
CA ASN A 253 -6.27 -9.65 1.13
C ASN A 253 -6.22 -8.85 2.45
N LYS A 254 -5.71 -9.47 3.51
CA LYS A 254 -5.63 -8.87 4.86
C LYS A 254 -4.71 -7.65 4.93
N GLU A 255 -3.60 -7.63 4.21
CA GLU A 255 -2.67 -6.49 4.19
C GLU A 255 -3.33 -5.28 3.53
N GLN A 256 -3.90 -5.46 2.33
CA GLN A 256 -4.64 -4.40 1.61
C GLN A 256 -5.73 -3.81 2.50
N HIS A 257 -6.50 -4.68 3.17
CA HIS A 257 -7.57 -4.27 4.07
C HIS A 257 -6.99 -3.46 5.24
N SER A 258 -5.89 -3.92 5.85
CA SER A 258 -5.30 -3.24 7.00
C SER A 258 -4.73 -1.88 6.63
N VAL A 259 -4.08 -1.75 5.47
CA VAL A 259 -3.54 -0.48 4.96
C VAL A 259 -4.67 0.48 4.61
N LEU A 260 -5.73 0.00 3.94
CA LEU A 260 -6.89 0.84 3.66
C LEU A 260 -7.55 1.31 4.96
N THR A 261 -7.81 0.41 5.92
CA THR A 261 -8.38 0.78 7.22
C THR A 261 -7.53 1.82 7.95
N TYR A 262 -6.19 1.67 7.92
CA TYR A 262 -5.29 2.69 8.43
C TYR A 262 -5.51 4.04 7.73
N LEU A 263 -5.53 4.09 6.40
CA LEU A 263 -5.75 5.33 5.64
C LEU A 263 -7.11 5.97 5.99
N LEU A 264 -8.18 5.18 6.05
CA LEU A 264 -9.54 5.68 6.33
C LEU A 264 -9.70 6.21 7.75
N LEU A 265 -9.11 5.52 8.73
CA LEU A 265 -9.31 5.88 10.14
C LEU A 265 -8.33 6.94 10.63
N THR A 266 -7.17 7.10 9.99
CA THR A 266 -6.13 8.06 10.47
C THR A 266 -6.05 9.32 9.63
N LYS A 267 -6.53 9.32 8.38
CA LYS A 267 -6.47 10.49 7.49
C LYS A 267 -7.85 11.15 7.42
N ASN A 268 -7.93 12.38 7.93
CA ASN A 268 -9.18 13.11 8.20
C ASN A 268 -10.12 13.22 7.00
N ASP A 269 -9.57 13.33 5.79
CA ASP A 269 -10.33 13.51 4.54
C ASP A 269 -11.28 12.33 4.27
N TYR A 270 -10.93 11.13 4.74
CA TYR A 270 -11.65 9.89 4.42
C TYR A 270 -12.48 9.32 5.56
N PHE A 271 -12.24 9.73 6.81
CA PHE A 271 -13.07 9.29 7.94
C PHE A 271 -14.55 9.65 7.72
N SER A 272 -14.82 10.82 7.12
CA SER A 272 -16.15 11.30 6.76
C SER A 272 -16.90 10.41 5.76
N ARG A 273 -16.19 9.53 5.04
CA ARG A 273 -16.77 8.59 4.08
C ARG A 273 -17.34 7.34 4.77
N LEU A 274 -16.99 7.09 6.03
CA LEU A 274 -17.54 5.98 6.80
C LEU A 274 -18.94 6.31 7.35
N PRO A 275 -19.83 5.31 7.47
CA PRO A 275 -21.15 5.53 8.07
C PRO A 275 -21.04 6.09 9.50
N GLY A 276 -21.71 7.20 9.80
CA GLY A 276 -21.64 7.89 11.09
C GLY A 276 -22.35 7.22 12.27
N VAL A 277 -22.70 5.93 12.16
CA VAL A 277 -23.55 5.20 13.14
C VAL A 277 -22.70 4.47 14.19
N TYR A 278 -21.39 4.39 14.01
CA TYR A 278 -20.55 3.51 14.82
C TYR A 278 -20.10 4.17 16.13
N SER A 279 -20.16 3.40 17.22
CA SER A 279 -19.59 3.81 18.50
C SER A 279 -18.06 3.80 18.44
N ARG A 280 -17.42 4.57 19.32
CA ARG A 280 -15.95 4.59 19.44
C ARG A 280 -15.39 3.22 19.81
N VAL A 281 -16.15 2.49 20.64
CA VAL A 281 -15.91 1.10 21.01
C VAL A 281 -15.96 0.17 19.80
N PHE A 282 -16.93 0.38 18.89
CA PHE A 282 -17.01 -0.39 17.65
C PHE A 282 -15.76 -0.18 16.79
N TYR A 283 -15.32 1.07 16.61
CA TYR A 283 -14.08 1.35 15.85
C TYR A 283 -12.85 0.72 16.50
N LEU A 284 -12.78 0.68 17.83
CA LEU A 284 -11.73 -0.03 18.55
C LEU A 284 -11.71 -1.51 18.16
N PHE A 285 -12.81 -2.22 18.36
CA PHE A 285 -12.89 -3.66 18.07
C PHE A 285 -12.70 -3.98 16.58
N LEU A 286 -13.24 -3.15 15.69
CA LEU A 286 -13.03 -3.26 14.25
C LEU A 286 -11.53 -3.15 13.90
N SER A 287 -10.80 -2.28 14.59
CA SER A 287 -9.39 -1.99 14.26
C SER A 287 -8.40 -3.04 14.77
N ILE A 288 -8.75 -3.81 15.80
CA ILE A 288 -7.82 -4.76 16.45
C ILE A 288 -7.19 -5.74 15.44
N PRO A 289 -7.94 -6.48 14.60
CA PRO A 289 -7.34 -7.41 13.65
C PRO A 289 -6.36 -6.75 12.67
N PHE A 290 -6.64 -5.50 12.27
CA PHE A 290 -5.80 -4.75 11.35
C PHE A 290 -4.53 -4.23 12.02
N ILE A 291 -4.63 -3.74 13.26
CA ILE A 291 -3.46 -3.34 14.06
C ILE A 291 -2.53 -4.55 14.23
N GLN A 292 -3.09 -5.72 14.53
CA GLN A 292 -2.31 -6.94 14.65
C GLN A 292 -1.62 -7.32 13.34
N GLN A 293 -2.35 -7.32 12.22
CA GLN A 293 -1.81 -7.64 10.91
C GLN A 293 -0.68 -6.68 10.50
N LEU A 294 -0.81 -5.39 10.80
CA LEU A 294 0.24 -4.40 10.52
C LEU A 294 1.46 -4.55 11.42
N SER A 295 1.29 -5.14 12.61
CA SER A 295 2.34 -5.32 13.62
C SER A 295 2.93 -6.73 13.67
N SER A 296 2.46 -7.66 12.82
CA SER A 296 2.85 -9.07 12.89
C SER A 296 4.27 -9.31 12.41
N ASP A 297 4.73 -8.52 11.45
CA ASP A 297 6.06 -8.62 10.85
C ASP A 297 6.95 -7.49 11.37
N ARG A 298 7.97 -7.87 12.14
CA ARG A 298 8.90 -6.93 12.79
C ARG A 298 9.93 -6.37 11.83
N ASP A 299 10.18 -7.03 10.72
CA ASP A 299 11.18 -6.55 9.75
C ASP A 299 10.56 -5.46 8.84
N ARG A 300 9.23 -5.34 8.85
CA ARG A 300 8.48 -4.32 8.11
C ARG A 300 8.18 -3.10 8.97
N VAL A 301 9.23 -2.31 9.24
CA VAL A 301 9.20 -1.07 10.04
C VAL A 301 8.01 -0.17 9.68
N MET A 302 7.76 0.04 8.38
CA MET A 302 6.71 0.95 7.88
C MET A 302 5.29 0.42 8.05
N LEU A 303 5.08 -0.90 8.17
CA LEU A 303 3.79 -1.44 8.59
C LEU A 303 3.60 -1.26 10.09
N THR A 304 4.66 -1.47 10.86
CA THR A 304 4.63 -1.25 12.31
C THR A 304 4.35 0.22 12.65
N GLU A 305 4.92 1.17 11.90
CA GLU A 305 4.55 2.60 11.98
C GLU A 305 3.02 2.78 11.85
N LYS A 306 2.41 2.22 10.80
CA LYS A 306 0.96 2.33 10.57
C LYS A 306 0.16 1.73 11.72
N ALA A 307 0.62 0.62 12.30
CA ALA A 307 0.00 0.02 13.47
C ALA A 307 0.03 0.99 14.67
N CYS A 308 1.18 1.61 14.96
CA CYS A 308 1.36 2.58 16.04
C CYS A 308 0.44 3.80 15.86
N VAL A 309 0.36 4.35 14.65
CA VAL A 309 -0.48 5.52 14.35
C VAL A 309 -1.96 5.15 14.42
N LEU A 310 -2.37 4.02 13.82
CA LEU A 310 -3.74 3.53 13.85
C LEU A 310 -4.24 3.33 15.28
N VAL A 311 -3.47 2.61 16.10
CA VAL A 311 -3.87 2.36 17.49
C VAL A 311 -3.91 3.63 18.32
N SER A 312 -2.97 4.56 18.09
CA SER A 312 -2.96 5.86 18.78
C SER A 312 -4.21 6.67 18.44
N ASN A 313 -4.55 6.77 17.15
CA ASN A 313 -5.72 7.51 16.70
C ASN A 313 -7.01 6.93 17.28
N VAL A 314 -7.21 5.62 17.14
CA VAL A 314 -8.42 4.93 17.63
C VAL A 314 -8.56 5.02 19.15
N CYS A 315 -7.47 4.84 19.90
CA CYS A 315 -7.51 4.95 21.36
C CYS A 315 -7.66 6.40 21.85
N SER A 316 -7.16 7.40 21.10
CA SER A 316 -7.30 8.82 21.48
C SER A 316 -8.76 9.25 21.60
N HIS A 317 -9.63 8.66 20.78
CA HIS A 317 -11.05 8.95 20.80
C HIS A 317 -11.77 8.32 22.01
N LEU A 318 -11.19 7.36 22.73
CA LEU A 318 -11.88 6.75 23.89
C LEU A 318 -12.03 7.75 25.06
N THR A 319 -11.06 8.63 25.27
CA THR A 319 -11.11 9.63 26.34
C THR A 319 -11.87 10.90 25.91
N PRO A 320 -12.63 11.58 26.79
CA PRO A 320 -12.75 11.37 28.25
C PRO A 320 -13.88 10.40 28.68
N TYR A 321 -14.49 9.67 27.75
CA TYR A 321 -15.68 8.87 28.03
C TYR A 321 -15.30 7.58 28.77
N LYS A 322 -15.70 7.48 30.05
CA LYS A 322 -15.49 6.27 30.86
C LYS A 322 -16.55 5.24 30.52
N GLU A 323 -16.39 4.58 29.39
CA GLU A 323 -17.36 3.63 28.86
C GLU A 323 -17.07 2.19 29.27
N PHE A 324 -15.85 1.87 29.71
CA PHE A 324 -15.45 0.48 29.95
C PHE A 324 -15.62 0.09 31.41
N ASP A 325 -16.40 -0.97 31.64
CA ASP A 325 -16.45 -1.66 32.92
C ASP A 325 -15.38 -2.76 33.02
N GLN A 326 -15.36 -3.47 34.14
CA GLN A 326 -14.42 -4.56 34.35
C GLN A 326 -14.68 -5.80 33.47
N THR A 327 -15.91 -5.99 32.98
CA THR A 327 -16.29 -7.19 32.21
C THR A 327 -15.64 -7.17 30.82
N LEU A 328 -15.32 -5.99 30.31
CA LEU A 328 -14.59 -5.86 29.05
C LEU A 328 -13.17 -6.45 29.12
N LEU A 329 -12.60 -6.62 30.33
CA LEU A 329 -11.32 -7.33 30.51
C LEU A 329 -11.44 -8.83 30.26
N ASP A 330 -12.65 -9.40 30.25
CA ASP A 330 -12.88 -10.81 29.93
C ASP A 330 -12.93 -11.06 28.41
N ASN A 331 -12.84 -10.00 27.59
CA ASN A 331 -12.83 -10.09 26.13
C ASN A 331 -11.41 -10.35 25.59
N ASP A 332 -11.23 -11.47 24.89
CA ASP A 332 -9.95 -11.87 24.29
C ASP A 332 -9.35 -10.80 23.36
N GLN A 333 -10.18 -10.06 22.62
CA GLN A 333 -9.69 -9.01 21.73
C GLN A 333 -9.04 -7.85 22.50
N ILE A 334 -9.51 -7.54 23.70
CA ILE A 334 -8.89 -6.53 24.56
C ILE A 334 -7.53 -7.00 25.06
N HIS A 335 -7.42 -8.26 25.50
CA HIS A 335 -6.12 -8.82 25.87
C HIS A 335 -5.14 -8.78 24.71
N LEU A 336 -5.60 -9.14 23.53
CA LEU A 336 -4.83 -9.15 22.30
C LEU A 336 -4.32 -7.74 21.92
N LEU A 337 -5.17 -6.74 22.08
CA LEU A 337 -4.81 -5.33 21.90
C LEU A 337 -3.75 -4.90 22.93
N ILE A 338 -3.92 -5.26 24.20
CA ILE A 338 -2.96 -4.91 25.26
C ILE A 338 -1.59 -5.54 25.00
N ASP A 339 -1.55 -6.81 24.59
CA ASP A 339 -0.31 -7.51 24.24
C ASP A 339 0.36 -6.88 23.01
N THR A 340 -0.44 -6.46 22.03
CA THR A 340 0.06 -5.75 20.84
C THR A 340 0.62 -4.38 21.21
N LEU A 341 -0.08 -3.60 22.05
CA LEU A 341 0.42 -2.32 22.57
C LEU A 341 1.72 -2.50 23.36
N LYS A 342 1.79 -3.51 24.23
CA LYS A 342 3.00 -3.86 24.98
C LYS A 342 4.17 -4.15 24.03
N MET A 343 3.94 -4.96 23.00
CA MET A 343 4.93 -5.27 21.97
C MET A 343 5.39 -3.99 21.26
N LEU A 344 4.47 -3.17 20.79
CA LEU A 344 4.76 -1.91 20.09
C LEU A 344 5.45 -0.86 20.99
N MET A 345 5.24 -0.90 22.30
CA MET A 345 5.90 -0.01 23.25
C MET A 345 7.36 -0.40 23.53
N VAL A 346 7.63 -1.71 23.63
CA VAL A 346 8.92 -2.21 24.16
C VAL A 346 9.83 -2.74 23.06
N GLN A 347 9.25 -3.35 22.02
CA GLN A 347 9.96 -4.14 21.02
C GLN A 347 9.72 -3.64 19.58
N SER A 348 9.13 -2.46 19.41
CA SER A 348 8.84 -1.94 18.07
C SER A 348 10.13 -1.59 17.32
N PRO A 349 10.28 -2.05 16.07
CA PRO A 349 11.32 -1.57 15.15
C PRO A 349 11.17 -0.06 14.81
N ALA A 350 9.96 0.49 14.94
CA ALA A 350 9.65 1.88 14.64
C ALA A 350 9.69 2.74 15.93
N ARG A 351 10.85 2.77 16.59
CA ARG A 351 11.00 3.32 17.97
C ARG A 351 10.54 4.76 18.13
N GLN A 352 10.67 5.59 17.10
CA GLN A 352 10.19 6.97 17.12
C GLN A 352 8.67 7.09 17.38
N TYR A 353 7.89 6.05 17.09
CA TYR A 353 6.45 6.01 17.32
C TYR A 353 6.05 5.35 18.65
N SER A 354 7.00 4.81 19.43
CA SER A 354 6.70 4.27 20.77
C SER A 354 5.96 5.26 21.69
N PRO A 355 6.24 6.59 21.67
CA PRO A 355 5.45 7.55 22.44
C PRO A 355 3.95 7.57 22.08
N LEU A 356 3.60 7.39 20.80
CA LEU A 356 2.20 7.32 20.36
C LEU A 356 1.50 6.10 20.95
N THR A 357 2.18 4.96 20.98
CA THR A 357 1.69 3.71 21.55
C THR A 357 1.54 3.79 23.08
N ILE A 358 2.49 4.44 23.76
CA ILE A 358 2.39 4.72 25.20
C ILE A 358 1.16 5.59 25.49
N GLY A 359 0.93 6.62 24.66
CA GLY A 359 -0.27 7.45 24.70
C GLY A 359 -1.54 6.63 24.51
N ALA A 360 -1.58 5.78 23.48
CA ALA A 360 -2.69 4.88 23.18
C ALA A 360 -3.03 3.97 24.37
N TYR A 361 -2.01 3.35 24.96
CA TYR A 361 -2.15 2.50 26.15
C TYR A 361 -2.77 3.28 27.32
N ARG A 362 -2.28 4.50 27.60
CA ARG A 362 -2.84 5.35 28.66
C ARG A 362 -4.29 5.72 28.38
N SER A 363 -4.66 6.01 27.13
CA SER A 363 -6.04 6.32 26.75
C SER A 363 -6.96 5.11 26.91
N LEU A 364 -6.52 3.92 26.46
CA LEU A 364 -7.23 2.66 26.69
C LEU A 364 -7.44 2.41 28.19
N PHE A 365 -6.37 2.52 28.98
CA PHE A 365 -6.42 2.38 30.44
C PHE A 365 -7.41 3.37 31.08
N ARG A 366 -7.39 4.64 30.68
CA ARG A 366 -8.28 5.68 31.22
C ARG A 366 -9.74 5.53 30.80
N ALA A 367 -10.03 4.77 29.73
CA ALA A 367 -11.41 4.47 29.32
C ALA A 367 -12.14 3.55 30.32
N PHE A 368 -11.39 2.79 31.12
CA PHE A 368 -11.95 1.97 32.20
C PHE A 368 -12.39 2.81 33.40
N ASN A 369 -13.48 2.39 34.04
CA ASN A 369 -13.89 2.90 35.33
C ASN A 369 -12.83 2.58 36.42
N PRO A 370 -12.88 3.22 37.61
CA PRO A 370 -11.86 3.01 38.65
C PRO A 370 -11.62 1.54 39.05
N LEU A 371 -12.68 0.73 39.14
CA LEU A 371 -12.57 -0.71 39.46
C LEU A 371 -11.92 -1.50 38.32
N GLY A 372 -12.33 -1.23 37.09
CA GLY A 372 -11.75 -1.81 35.87
C GLY A 372 -10.26 -1.48 35.75
N ARG A 373 -9.86 -0.25 36.04
CA ARG A 373 -8.44 0.16 36.07
C ARG A 373 -7.62 -0.60 37.10
N CYS A 374 -8.16 -0.82 38.30
CA CYS A 374 -7.50 -1.62 39.31
C CYS A 374 -7.33 -3.09 38.86
N ASN A 375 -8.39 -3.70 38.32
CA ASN A 375 -8.35 -5.06 37.80
C ASN A 375 -7.40 -5.20 36.60
N PHE A 376 -7.40 -4.22 35.71
CA PHE A 376 -6.47 -4.12 34.58
C PHE A 376 -5.03 -4.16 35.09
N LEU A 377 -4.66 -3.29 36.05
CA LEU A 377 -3.30 -3.25 36.61
C LEU A 377 -2.92 -4.56 37.28
N ARG A 378 -3.83 -5.16 38.06
CA ARG A 378 -3.59 -6.45 38.73
C ARG A 378 -3.33 -7.57 37.72
N GLN A 379 -4.16 -7.69 36.69
CA GLN A 379 -3.99 -8.71 35.65
C GLN A 379 -2.68 -8.51 34.87
N GLN A 380 -2.36 -7.26 34.50
CA GLN A 380 -1.14 -6.96 33.74
C GLN A 380 0.13 -7.19 34.57
N LEU A 381 0.14 -6.78 35.84
CA LEU A 381 1.26 -7.03 36.75
C LEU A 381 1.48 -8.53 37.01
N ALA A 382 0.40 -9.31 37.15
CA ALA A 382 0.50 -10.75 37.33
C ALA A 382 1.00 -11.49 36.08
N LYS A 383 0.65 -11.01 34.88
CA LYS A 383 1.09 -11.60 33.60
C LYS A 383 2.49 -11.16 33.17
N THR A 384 2.98 -10.01 33.64
CA THR A 384 4.26 -9.44 33.20
C THR A 384 5.45 -10.20 33.80
N SER A 385 6.38 -10.61 32.94
CA SER A 385 7.59 -11.31 33.37
C SER A 385 8.58 -10.35 34.02
N TYR A 386 9.39 -10.85 34.96
CA TYR A 386 10.49 -10.09 35.58
C TYR A 386 11.59 -9.68 34.61
N LYS A 387 11.62 -10.22 33.39
CA LYS A 387 12.58 -9.83 32.34
C LYS A 387 12.12 -8.61 31.54
N GLU A 388 10.92 -8.10 31.80
CA GLU A 388 10.29 -7.02 31.05
C GLU A 388 10.31 -5.69 31.84
N ASP A 389 11.51 -5.30 32.31
CA ASP A 389 11.72 -4.19 33.24
C ASP A 389 11.10 -2.86 32.76
N SER A 390 11.20 -2.56 31.46
CA SER A 390 10.65 -1.34 30.86
C SER A 390 9.12 -1.28 30.97
N TYR A 391 8.43 -2.39 30.66
CA TYR A 391 6.97 -2.44 30.77
C TYR A 391 6.52 -2.44 32.23
N ARG A 392 7.22 -3.18 33.10
CA ARG A 392 6.92 -3.17 34.54
C ARG A 392 7.08 -1.78 35.14
N THR A 393 8.15 -1.05 34.80
CA THR A 393 8.36 0.33 35.26
C THR A 393 7.25 1.28 34.80
N PHE A 394 6.77 1.09 33.57
CA PHE A 394 5.60 1.80 33.07
C PHE A 394 4.34 1.47 33.88
N LEU A 395 4.06 0.20 34.19
CA LEU A 395 2.95 -0.21 35.05
C LEU A 395 3.07 0.37 36.47
N CYS A 396 4.28 0.39 37.06
CA CYS A 396 4.54 1.05 38.36
C CYS A 396 4.11 2.52 38.31
N THR A 397 4.42 3.21 37.21
CA THR A 397 4.05 4.61 37.02
C THR A 397 2.54 4.79 36.99
N LEU A 398 1.81 3.91 36.30
CA LEU A 398 0.34 3.93 36.30
C LEU A 398 -0.26 3.68 37.68
N VAL A 399 0.26 2.70 38.44
CA VAL A 399 -0.20 2.44 39.82
C VAL A 399 0.00 3.67 40.70
N LYS A 400 1.18 4.30 40.62
CA LYS A 400 1.50 5.52 41.37
C LYS A 400 0.55 6.67 40.99
N ASP A 401 0.31 6.88 39.70
CA ASP A 401 -0.53 7.98 39.22
C ASP A 401 -2.00 7.80 39.65
N GLU A 402 -2.53 6.57 39.63
CA GLU A 402 -3.88 6.27 40.12
C GLU A 402 -4.01 6.40 41.63
N PHE A 403 -3.00 5.94 42.39
CA PHE A 403 -2.98 6.10 43.84
C PHE A 403 -3.00 7.59 44.21
N LEU A 404 -2.16 8.41 43.57
CA LEU A 404 -2.12 9.85 43.79
C LEU A 404 -3.47 10.51 43.44
N TYR A 405 -4.08 10.11 42.33
CA TYR A 405 -5.39 10.62 41.92
C TYR A 405 -6.49 10.28 42.93
N ASP A 406 -6.59 9.02 43.38
CA ASP A 406 -7.61 8.59 44.33
C ASP A 406 -7.38 9.20 45.72
N TYR A 407 -6.12 9.33 46.14
CA TYR A 407 -5.74 9.99 47.39
C TYR A 407 -6.14 11.46 47.41
N GLN A 408 -5.87 12.20 46.31
CA GLN A 408 -6.20 13.62 46.21
C GLN A 408 -7.70 13.89 46.09
N LYS A 409 -8.45 13.04 45.38
CA LYS A 409 -9.87 13.27 45.13
C LYS A 409 -10.82 12.63 46.14
N LEU A 410 -10.32 11.78 47.05
CA LEU A 410 -11.13 11.02 48.02
C LEU A 410 -12.32 10.27 47.38
N SER A 411 -12.20 9.89 46.10
CA SER A 411 -13.36 9.65 45.25
C SER A 411 -13.80 8.20 45.13
N SER A 412 -12.89 7.23 45.23
CA SER A 412 -13.23 5.83 44.98
C SER A 412 -12.81 4.86 46.09
N GLU A 413 -11.81 5.21 46.91
CA GLU A 413 -11.23 4.35 47.97
C GLU A 413 -10.70 2.99 47.47
N ILE A 414 -10.67 2.77 46.15
CA ILE A 414 -10.29 1.49 45.54
C ILE A 414 -8.81 1.21 45.75
N TYR A 415 -7.97 2.25 45.72
CA TYR A 415 -6.51 2.13 45.86
C TYR A 415 -6.06 2.23 47.33
N LYS A 416 -6.86 1.71 48.27
CA LYS A 416 -6.57 1.65 49.71
C LYS A 416 -6.60 0.20 50.23
N GLY A 417 -6.06 -0.01 51.42
CA GLY A 417 -6.14 -1.28 52.14
C GLY A 417 -5.63 -2.49 51.34
N ASN A 418 -6.38 -3.60 51.39
CA ASN A 418 -6.00 -4.88 50.78
C ASN A 418 -5.74 -4.78 49.27
N THR A 419 -6.49 -3.94 48.56
CA THR A 419 -6.34 -3.80 47.10
C THR A 419 -4.99 -3.19 46.73
N LEU A 420 -4.55 -2.16 47.48
CA LEU A 420 -3.22 -1.58 47.32
C LEU A 420 -2.12 -2.59 47.68
N PHE A 421 -2.30 -3.34 48.77
CA PHE A 421 -1.36 -4.41 49.14
C PHE A 421 -1.20 -5.45 48.03
N GLN A 422 -2.30 -5.91 47.41
CA GLN A 422 -2.22 -6.85 46.29
C GLN A 422 -1.44 -6.29 45.10
N LEU A 423 -1.62 -5.01 44.76
CA LEU A 423 -0.85 -4.38 43.68
C LEU A 423 0.64 -4.25 44.06
N LEU A 424 0.93 -3.88 45.30
CA LEU A 424 2.30 -3.76 45.80
C LEU A 424 3.00 -5.12 45.86
N ASP A 425 2.32 -6.19 46.28
CA ASP A 425 2.89 -7.54 46.33
C ASP A 425 3.44 -7.98 44.97
N HIS A 426 2.71 -7.70 43.88
CA HIS A 426 3.20 -7.98 42.53
C HIS A 426 4.37 -7.08 42.11
N LEU A 427 4.39 -5.81 42.57
CA LEU A 427 5.42 -4.84 42.24
C LEU A 427 6.73 -5.03 43.02
N THR A 428 6.65 -5.44 44.28
CA THR A 428 7.79 -5.59 45.19
C THR A 428 8.32 -7.02 45.26
N TYR A 429 7.68 -7.97 44.57
CA TYR A 429 8.24 -9.32 44.46
C TYR A 429 9.59 -9.28 43.74
N LEU A 430 10.63 -9.73 44.44
CA LEU A 430 12.01 -9.84 43.96
C LEU A 430 12.32 -11.31 43.65
N PRO A 431 12.34 -11.73 42.37
CA PRO A 431 12.75 -13.08 42.02
C PRO A 431 14.22 -13.25 42.38
N ASN A 432 14.54 -14.18 43.29
CA ASN A 432 15.89 -14.38 43.82
C ASN A 432 16.42 -13.19 44.66
N GLY A 433 15.57 -12.50 45.43
CA GLY A 433 15.94 -11.33 46.24
C GLY A 433 17.13 -11.52 47.20
N ILE A 434 17.53 -12.77 47.48
CA ILE A 434 18.81 -13.12 48.08
C ILE A 434 19.48 -14.18 47.20
N SER A 435 20.06 -13.78 46.06
CA SER A 435 21.11 -14.57 45.46
C SER A 435 22.33 -14.43 46.38
N LYS A 436 22.56 -15.43 47.25
CA LYS A 436 23.84 -15.54 47.96
C LYS A 436 24.92 -15.46 46.89
N ARG A 437 25.66 -14.34 46.83
CA ARG A 437 26.96 -14.30 46.17
C ARG A 437 27.73 -15.46 46.76
N LYS A 438 27.88 -16.56 46.01
CA LYS A 438 28.97 -17.50 46.27
C LYS A 438 30.23 -16.69 45.98
N ILE A 439 30.79 -16.11 47.04
CA ILE A 439 32.14 -15.58 47.03
C ILE A 439 33.00 -16.80 46.70
N SER A 440 33.58 -16.78 45.50
CA SER A 440 34.57 -17.73 45.02
C SER A 440 35.79 -17.75 45.93
#